data_AF-A0A7C2CYY4-F1
#
_entry.id   AF-A0A7C2CYY4-F1
#
_cell.length_a   1.000
_cell.length_b   1.000
_cell.length_c   1.000
_cell.angle_alpha   90.00
_cell.angle_beta   90.00
_cell.angle_gamma   90.00
#
_symmetry.space_group_name_H-M   'P 1'
#
loop_
_entity.id
_entity.type
_entity.pdbx_description
1 polymer ?
#
loop_
_entity_poly.entity_id
_entity_poly.type
_entity_poly.pdbx_seq_one_letter_code
_entity_poly.pdbx_strand_id
1 'polypeptide(L)'
;MTEAVATEAKVGLWEGLLYVRRGLLWGLAGFGIGAGLAALFRVVTGSSAWWIEHNVTVGYVFGLLGWLLGVGMWERWAREWLGLPTAPDPAGWRRYFAFTTDHKVIGVQYLVTFVAVMLIGGLMAMLVRYHLTSPQGALMDDGVYNQVMSLHGILMIAVAVAVVLGGLGNYLVPLMIGARDMAFPRLNALTYWLV
;
A
#
# COMPACT_ATOMS: atom_id res chain seq x y z
N MET A 1 -7.53 21.95 -29.11
CA MET A 1 -7.61 20.49 -28.81
C MET A 1 -6.62 20.04 -27.75
N THR A 2 -5.40 20.60 -27.66
CA THR A 2 -4.36 20.19 -26.70
C THR A 2 -4.63 20.54 -25.23
N GLU A 3 -5.17 21.73 -24.94
CA GLU A 3 -5.49 22.12 -23.55
C GLU A 3 -6.70 21.38 -22.97
N ALA A 4 -7.73 21.11 -23.78
CA ALA A 4 -8.91 20.36 -23.35
C ALA A 4 -8.56 18.91 -22.94
N VAL A 5 -7.70 18.24 -23.70
CA VAL A 5 -7.21 16.88 -23.41
C VAL A 5 -6.33 16.88 -22.15
N ALA A 6 -5.46 17.88 -21.97
CA ALA A 6 -4.64 17.99 -20.77
C ALA A 6 -5.47 18.28 -19.50
N THR A 7 -6.57 19.02 -19.65
CA THR A 7 -7.48 19.35 -18.55
C THR A 7 -8.36 18.15 -18.17
N GLU A 8 -8.87 17.40 -19.15
CA GLU A 8 -9.56 16.13 -18.89
C GLU A 8 -8.63 15.08 -18.26
N ALA A 9 -7.37 14.99 -18.70
CA ALA A 9 -6.39 14.07 -18.12
C ALA A 9 -6.06 14.42 -16.66
N LYS A 10 -5.97 15.73 -16.33
CA LYS A 10 -5.76 16.21 -14.94
C LYS A 10 -6.98 15.99 -14.07
N VAL A 11 -8.18 16.36 -14.54
CA VAL A 11 -9.45 16.14 -13.81
C VAL A 11 -9.69 14.65 -13.60
N GLY A 12 -9.31 13.82 -14.59
CA GLY A 12 -9.11 12.39 -14.45
C GLY A 12 -8.22 12.12 -13.24
N LEU A 13 -6.90 12.27 -13.34
CA LEU A 13 -5.94 11.87 -12.30
C LEU A 13 -6.33 12.17 -10.85
N TRP A 14 -6.89 13.34 -10.56
CA TRP A 14 -7.36 13.71 -9.22
C TRP A 14 -8.58 12.89 -8.74
N GLU A 15 -9.50 12.51 -9.63
CA GLU A 15 -10.67 11.71 -9.32
C GLU A 15 -10.41 10.21 -9.09
N GLY A 16 -9.40 9.65 -9.76
CA GLY A 16 -9.03 8.24 -9.55
C GLY A 16 -8.11 8.05 -8.37
N LEU A 17 -7.29 9.04 -8.00
CA LEU A 17 -6.58 9.04 -6.73
C LEU A 17 -7.49 9.29 -5.52
N LEU A 18 -8.80 9.52 -5.73
CA LEU A 18 -9.77 9.76 -4.66
C LEU A 18 -9.75 8.67 -3.58
N TYR A 19 -9.74 7.41 -3.99
CA TYR A 19 -9.78 6.26 -3.08
C TYR A 19 -8.51 6.14 -2.25
N VAL A 20 -7.35 6.29 -2.89
CA VAL A 20 -6.05 6.30 -2.20
C VAL A 20 -5.94 7.51 -1.28
N ARG A 21 -6.35 8.71 -1.71
CA ARG A 21 -6.37 9.91 -0.87
C ARG A 21 -7.26 9.73 0.34
N ARG A 22 -8.47 9.21 0.16
CA ARG A 22 -9.41 8.90 1.24
C ARG A 22 -8.80 7.85 2.17
N GLY A 23 -8.17 6.81 1.61
CA GLY A 23 -7.34 5.84 2.33
C GLY A 23 -6.31 6.52 3.23
N LEU A 24 -5.45 7.37 2.67
CA LEU A 24 -4.39 8.06 3.41
C LEU A 24 -4.96 8.94 4.52
N LEU A 25 -6.04 9.68 4.26
CA LEU A 25 -6.68 10.54 5.26
C LEU A 25 -7.24 9.72 6.42
N TRP A 26 -7.98 8.64 6.14
CA TRP A 26 -8.51 7.77 7.19
C TRP A 26 -7.41 6.98 7.89
N GLY A 27 -6.33 6.63 7.19
CA GLY A 27 -5.16 6.00 7.77
C GLY A 27 -4.43 6.91 8.75
N LEU A 28 -4.22 8.17 8.39
CA LEU A 28 -3.64 9.18 9.29
C LEU A 28 -4.55 9.47 10.49
N ALA A 29 -5.86 9.58 10.27
CA ALA A 29 -6.83 9.73 11.35
C ALA A 29 -6.82 8.53 12.30
N GLY A 30 -6.85 7.31 11.74
CA GLY A 30 -6.74 6.06 12.50
C GLY A 30 -5.45 5.99 13.30
N PHE A 31 -4.32 6.36 12.68
CA PHE A 31 -3.03 6.41 13.37
C PHE A 31 -3.04 7.38 14.54
N GLY A 32 -3.55 8.59 14.35
CA GLY A 32 -3.68 9.60 15.41
C GLY A 32 -4.57 9.12 16.56
N ILE A 33 -5.70 8.47 16.25
CA ILE A 33 -6.60 7.89 17.25
C ILE A 33 -5.89 6.77 18.03
N GLY A 34 -5.27 5.81 17.34
CA GLY A 34 -4.59 4.68 17.98
C GLY A 34 -3.43 5.13 18.86
N ALA A 35 -2.58 6.02 18.34
CA ALA A 35 -1.46 6.57 19.09
C ALA A 35 -1.94 7.39 20.31
N GLY A 36 -3.01 8.18 20.15
CA GLY A 36 -3.62 8.95 21.23
C GLY A 36 -4.23 8.07 22.33
N LEU A 37 -4.94 7.00 21.95
CA LEU A 37 -5.50 6.03 22.89
C LEU A 37 -4.40 5.30 23.67
N ALA A 38 -3.33 4.89 22.99
CA ALA A 38 -2.17 4.27 23.63
C ALA A 38 -1.47 5.23 24.59
N ALA A 39 -1.27 6.50 24.19
CA ALA A 39 -0.71 7.52 25.05
C ALA A 39 -1.58 7.76 26.29
N LEU A 40 -2.91 7.85 26.12
CA LEU A 40 -3.87 8.04 27.21
C LEU A 40 -3.83 6.87 28.19
N PHE A 41 -3.89 5.63 27.69
CA PHE A 41 -3.81 4.43 28.52
C PHE A 41 -2.54 4.44 29.37
N ARG A 42 -1.42 4.84 28.79
CA ARG A 42 -0.13 4.90 29.48
C ARG A 42 -0.08 5.98 30.56
N VAL A 43 -0.69 7.15 30.31
CA VAL A 43 -0.84 8.18 31.35
C VAL A 43 -1.71 7.67 32.51
N VAL A 44 -2.80 6.96 32.20
CA VAL A 44 -3.69 6.38 33.23
C VAL A 44 -2.99 5.29 34.04
N THR A 45 -2.08 4.53 33.45
CA THR A 45 -1.28 3.50 34.16
C THR A 45 -0.01 4.05 34.82
N GLY A 46 0.17 5.37 34.87
CA GLY A 46 1.32 6.02 35.52
C GLY A 46 2.63 5.97 34.73
N SER A 47 2.59 5.56 33.45
CA SER A 47 3.74 5.57 32.54
C SER A 47 3.83 6.90 31.77
N SER A 48 5.03 7.28 31.31
CA SER A 48 5.18 8.53 30.55
C SER A 48 4.57 8.42 29.15
N ALA A 49 3.84 9.45 28.70
CA ALA A 49 3.18 9.45 27.40
C ALA A 49 4.16 9.36 26.21
N TRP A 50 5.41 9.79 26.40
CA TRP A 50 6.37 10.03 25.32
C TRP A 50 7.20 8.83 24.87
N TRP A 51 6.86 7.60 25.30
CA TRP A 51 7.47 6.43 24.66
C TRP A 51 6.85 6.23 23.29
N ILE A 52 7.53 6.79 22.31
CA ILE A 52 7.09 6.88 20.92
C ILE A 52 6.83 5.47 20.36
N GLU A 53 7.68 4.49 20.65
CA GLU A 53 7.60 3.14 20.07
C GLU A 53 6.25 2.44 20.31
N HIS A 54 5.75 2.45 21.55
CA HIS A 54 4.48 1.78 21.88
C HIS A 54 3.29 2.49 21.24
N ASN A 55 3.24 3.82 21.36
CA ASN A 55 2.14 4.60 20.81
C ASN A 55 2.12 4.51 19.28
N VAL A 56 3.29 4.53 18.64
CA VAL A 56 3.45 4.38 17.20
C VAL A 56 2.99 2.99 16.74
N THR A 57 3.33 1.93 17.48
CA THR A 57 2.90 0.56 17.15
C THR A 57 1.38 0.43 17.15
N VAL A 58 0.71 0.91 18.21
CA VAL A 58 -0.77 0.92 18.28
C VAL A 58 -1.34 1.84 17.21
N GLY A 59 -0.71 2.99 16.98
CA GLY A 59 -1.02 3.89 15.88
C GLY A 59 -1.05 3.17 14.53
N TYR A 60 -0.04 2.38 14.18
CA TYR A 60 -0.01 1.65 12.91
C TYR A 60 -1.16 0.64 12.76
N VAL A 61 -1.57 -0.04 13.85
CA VAL A 61 -2.71 -0.97 13.82
C VAL A 61 -4.00 -0.22 13.47
N PHE A 62 -4.30 0.88 14.16
CA PHE A 62 -5.50 1.67 13.87
C PHE A 62 -5.39 2.41 12.54
N GLY A 63 -4.18 2.80 12.16
CA GLY A 63 -3.88 3.40 10.86
C GLY A 63 -4.17 2.44 9.71
N LEU A 64 -3.83 1.16 9.85
CA LEU A 64 -4.18 0.13 8.87
C LEU A 64 -5.70 -0.05 8.76
N LEU A 65 -6.42 -0.08 9.89
CA LEU A 65 -7.88 -0.17 9.89
C LEU A 65 -8.53 1.05 9.21
N GLY A 66 -8.01 2.24 9.50
CA GLY A 66 -8.42 3.49 8.86
C GLY A 66 -8.09 3.51 7.36
N TRP A 67 -6.92 3.03 6.96
CA TRP A 67 -6.53 2.89 5.56
C TRP A 67 -7.51 2.01 4.78
N LEU A 68 -7.82 0.82 5.30
CA LEU A 68 -8.78 -0.11 4.69
C LEU A 68 -10.20 0.47 4.63
N LEU A 69 -10.58 1.30 5.62
CA LEU A 69 -11.82 2.08 5.59
C LEU A 69 -11.82 3.09 4.46
N GLY A 70 -10.77 3.90 4.37
CA GLY A 70 -10.70 4.96 3.38
C GLY A 70 -10.59 4.46 1.94
N VAL A 71 -9.93 3.33 1.70
CA VAL A 71 -9.88 2.70 0.36
C VAL A 71 -11.24 2.11 -0.04
N GLY A 72 -12.12 1.85 0.93
CA GLY A 72 -13.50 1.40 0.70
C GLY A 72 -13.72 -0.11 0.85
N MET A 73 -12.81 -0.84 1.52
CA MET A 73 -13.00 -2.26 1.83
C MET A 73 -14.25 -2.46 2.70
N TRP A 74 -14.33 -1.73 3.82
CA TRP A 74 -15.44 -1.84 4.76
C TRP A 74 -16.77 -1.40 4.14
N GLU A 75 -16.77 -0.44 3.22
CA GLU A 75 -17.99 -0.01 2.51
C GLU A 75 -18.60 -1.15 1.70
N ARG A 76 -17.76 -1.98 1.06
CA ARG A 76 -18.21 -3.14 0.29
C ARG A 76 -18.67 -4.27 1.19
N TRP A 77 -17.85 -4.63 2.19
CA TRP A 77 -18.17 -5.75 3.07
C TRP A 77 -19.38 -5.47 3.97
N ALA A 78 -19.49 -4.25 4.51
CA ALA A 78 -20.63 -3.87 5.34
C ALA A 78 -21.94 -3.91 4.55
N ARG A 79 -21.95 -3.46 3.28
CA ARG A 79 -23.13 -3.57 2.42
C ARG A 79 -23.57 -5.02 2.27
N GLU A 80 -22.63 -5.92 1.99
CA GLU A 80 -22.91 -7.35 1.84
C GLU A 80 -23.39 -8.00 3.13
N TRP A 81 -22.79 -7.66 4.28
CA TRP A 81 -23.23 -8.15 5.59
C TRP A 81 -24.64 -7.69 5.95
N LEU A 82 -25.03 -6.51 5.48
CA LEU A 82 -26.38 -5.97 5.60
C LEU A 82 -27.34 -6.46 4.49
N GLY A 83 -26.89 -7.38 3.62
CA GLY A 83 -27.69 -7.93 2.53
C GLY A 83 -27.98 -6.94 1.39
N LEU A 84 -27.26 -5.82 1.33
CA LEU A 84 -27.38 -4.82 0.26
C LEU A 84 -26.58 -5.27 -0.97
N PRO A 85 -26.98 -4.84 -2.19
CA PRO A 85 -26.23 -5.11 -3.40
C PRO A 85 -24.78 -4.63 -3.32
N THR A 86 -23.87 -5.39 -3.92
CA THR A 86 -22.47 -5.01 -4.03
C THR A 86 -22.31 -3.73 -4.82
N ALA A 87 -21.45 -2.82 -4.34
CA ALA A 87 -21.12 -1.63 -5.08
C ALA A 87 -20.46 -2.04 -6.41
N PRO A 88 -20.91 -1.49 -7.56
CA PRO A 88 -20.24 -1.75 -8.83
C PRO A 88 -18.81 -1.19 -8.78
N ASP A 89 -17.90 -1.87 -9.47
CA ASP A 89 -16.51 -1.42 -9.59
C ASP A 89 -16.45 -0.08 -10.32
N PRO A 90 -15.58 0.86 -9.88
CA PRO A 90 -15.41 2.12 -10.58
C PRO A 90 -15.01 1.90 -12.03
N ALA A 91 -15.65 2.60 -12.96
CA ALA A 91 -15.33 2.46 -14.38
C ALA A 91 -13.99 3.13 -14.74
N GLY A 92 -13.41 2.68 -15.86
CA GLY A 92 -12.21 3.26 -16.43
C GLY A 92 -10.96 3.02 -15.60
N TRP A 93 -10.11 4.03 -15.48
CA TRP A 93 -8.80 3.95 -14.85
C TRP A 93 -8.86 4.08 -13.31
N ARG A 94 -10.01 4.53 -12.75
CA ARG A 94 -10.22 4.66 -11.30
C ARG A 94 -10.19 3.30 -10.58
N ARG A 95 -10.54 2.20 -11.27
CA ARG A 95 -10.52 0.85 -10.70
C ARG A 95 -9.15 0.42 -10.17
N TYR A 96 -8.07 0.90 -10.78
CA TYR A 96 -6.70 0.54 -10.36
C TYR A 96 -6.31 1.20 -9.04
N PHE A 97 -7.07 2.19 -8.58
CA PHE A 97 -6.85 2.88 -7.31
C PHE A 97 -7.91 2.54 -6.25
N ALA A 98 -8.89 1.71 -6.59
CA ALA A 98 -9.99 1.34 -5.71
C ALA A 98 -9.89 -0.12 -5.27
N PHE A 99 -10.51 -0.44 -4.14
CA PHE A 99 -10.74 -1.84 -3.76
C PHE A 99 -11.61 -2.51 -4.82
N THR A 100 -11.12 -3.58 -5.46
CA THR A 100 -11.78 -4.34 -6.54
C THR A 100 -11.48 -5.82 -6.34
N THR A 101 -12.41 -6.69 -6.75
CA THR A 101 -12.24 -8.14 -6.67
C THR A 101 -11.73 -8.76 -7.97
N ASP A 102 -11.62 -8.00 -9.06
CA ASP A 102 -11.15 -8.51 -10.36
C ASP A 102 -9.65 -8.86 -10.28
N HIS A 103 -9.33 -10.15 -10.37
CA HIS A 103 -7.95 -10.65 -10.34
C HIS A 103 -7.03 -10.03 -11.39
N LYS A 104 -7.54 -9.58 -12.54
CA LYS A 104 -6.74 -8.92 -13.57
C LYS A 104 -6.35 -7.53 -13.14
N VAL A 105 -7.27 -6.80 -12.52
CA VAL A 105 -7.00 -5.45 -12.00
C VAL A 105 -6.01 -5.54 -10.84
N ILE A 106 -6.20 -6.50 -9.93
CA ILE A 106 -5.28 -6.78 -8.82
C ILE A 106 -3.88 -7.14 -9.32
N GLY A 107 -3.76 -7.99 -10.35
CA GLY A 107 -2.46 -8.31 -10.95
C GLY A 107 -1.75 -7.08 -11.52
N VAL A 108 -2.47 -6.20 -12.21
CA VAL A 108 -1.90 -4.93 -12.71
C VAL A 108 -1.50 -4.00 -11.57
N GLN A 109 -2.31 -3.92 -10.52
CA GLN A 109 -2.02 -3.15 -9.30
C GLN A 109 -0.68 -3.57 -8.68
N TYR A 110 -0.47 -4.88 -8.48
CA TYR A 110 0.81 -5.40 -8.00
C TYR A 110 1.97 -5.05 -8.93
N LEU A 111 1.83 -5.29 -10.23
CA LEU A 111 2.92 -5.04 -11.19
C LEU A 111 3.35 -3.57 -11.21
N VAL A 112 2.39 -2.64 -11.27
CA VAL A 112 2.70 -1.21 -11.32
C VAL A 112 3.33 -0.74 -10.00
N THR A 113 2.75 -1.13 -8.87
CA THR A 113 3.27 -0.76 -7.54
C THR A 113 4.68 -1.29 -7.32
N PHE A 114 4.95 -2.55 -7.67
CA PHE A 114 6.26 -3.16 -7.44
C PHE A 114 7.31 -2.78 -8.47
N VAL A 115 6.95 -2.26 -9.64
CA VAL A 115 7.89 -1.54 -10.51
C VAL A 115 8.37 -0.25 -9.82
N ALA A 116 7.48 0.51 -9.17
CA ALA A 116 7.91 1.69 -8.42
C ALA A 116 8.80 1.31 -7.22
N VAL A 117 8.45 0.26 -6.47
CA VAL A 117 9.28 -0.25 -5.37
C VAL A 117 10.64 -0.76 -5.88
N MET A 118 10.68 -1.43 -7.04
CA MET A 118 11.93 -1.85 -7.69
C MET A 118 12.84 -0.64 -7.99
N LEU A 119 12.29 0.47 -8.47
CA LEU A 119 13.07 1.67 -8.73
C LEU A 119 13.63 2.28 -7.44
N ILE A 120 12.84 2.30 -6.36
CA ILE A 120 13.28 2.76 -5.03
C ILE A 120 14.39 1.86 -4.48
N GLY A 121 14.18 0.54 -4.50
CA GLY A 121 15.18 -0.44 -4.08
C GLY A 121 16.45 -0.37 -4.93
N GLY A 122 16.32 -0.21 -6.24
CA GLY A 122 17.43 -0.02 -7.16
C GLY A 122 18.21 1.26 -6.88
N LEU A 123 17.53 2.36 -6.56
CA LEU A 123 18.18 3.61 -6.16
C LEU A 123 18.99 3.43 -4.86
N MET A 124 18.44 2.74 -3.86
CA MET A 124 19.18 2.40 -2.64
C MET A 124 20.43 1.56 -2.95
N ALA A 125 20.36 0.62 -3.90
CA ALA A 125 21.52 -0.14 -4.35
C ALA A 125 22.60 0.76 -4.97
N MET A 126 22.19 1.76 -5.75
CA MET A 126 23.12 2.74 -6.32
C MET A 126 23.77 3.60 -5.23
N LEU A 127 23.04 3.96 -4.18
CA LEU A 127 23.60 4.67 -3.03
C LEU A 127 24.65 3.82 -2.30
N VAL A 128 24.38 2.52 -2.08
CA VAL A 128 25.35 1.57 -1.50
C VAL A 128 26.61 1.50 -2.36
N ARG A 129 26.46 1.36 -3.69
CA ARG A 129 27.61 1.31 -4.61
C ARG A 129 28.41 2.59 -4.61
N TYR A 130 27.75 3.74 -4.58
CA TYR A 130 28.42 5.03 -4.49
C TYR A 130 29.17 5.17 -3.17
N HIS A 131 28.58 4.73 -2.05
CA HIS A 131 29.25 4.76 -0.76
C HIS A 131 30.56 3.98 -0.76
N LEU A 132 30.61 2.83 -1.45
CA LEU A 132 31.76 1.92 -1.54
C LEU A 132 32.87 2.39 -2.50
N THR A 133 32.76 3.55 -3.15
CA THR A 133 33.84 4.05 -4.02
C THR A 133 35.05 4.59 -3.24
N SER A 134 34.90 4.79 -1.93
CA SER A 134 35.97 5.25 -1.03
C SER A 134 36.15 4.24 0.12
N PRO A 135 37.39 3.87 0.49
CA PRO A 135 37.64 2.98 1.62
C PRO A 135 37.11 3.50 2.97
N GLN A 136 37.00 4.81 3.13
CA GLN A 136 36.46 5.45 4.34
C GLN A 136 34.94 5.67 4.28
N GLY A 137 34.29 5.32 3.17
CA GLY A 137 32.90 5.64 2.90
C GLY A 137 32.71 7.03 2.30
N ALA A 138 31.96 7.12 1.20
CA ALA A 138 31.85 8.37 0.42
C ALA A 138 30.66 9.27 0.79
N LEU A 139 29.69 8.79 1.59
CA LEU A 139 28.38 9.45 1.73
C LEU A 139 27.68 9.26 3.09
N MET A 140 27.80 8.09 3.70
CA MET A 140 26.98 7.65 4.83
C MET A 140 27.90 7.28 6.00
N ASP A 141 27.40 7.30 7.22
CA ASP A 141 28.05 6.60 8.32
C ASP A 141 27.66 5.11 8.31
N ASP A 142 28.33 4.32 9.14
CA ASP A 142 28.10 2.86 9.23
C ASP A 142 26.64 2.53 9.62
N GLY A 143 26.01 3.38 10.44
CA GLY A 143 24.63 3.18 10.89
C GLY A 143 23.63 3.34 9.75
N VAL A 144 23.72 4.44 9.01
CA VAL A 144 22.89 4.74 7.84
C VAL A 144 23.16 3.74 6.72
N TYR A 145 24.42 3.35 6.49
CA TYR A 145 24.77 2.33 5.51
C TYR A 145 24.04 1.01 5.79
N ASN A 146 24.11 0.53 7.04
CA ASN A 146 23.45 -0.71 7.44
C ASN A 146 21.92 -0.63 7.31
N GLN A 147 21.31 0.52 7.58
CA GLN A 147 19.88 0.73 7.39
C GLN A 147 19.50 0.71 5.91
N VAL A 148 20.22 1.45 5.06
CA VAL A 148 19.96 1.50 3.61
C VAL A 148 20.17 0.13 2.96
N MET A 149 21.23 -0.59 3.33
CA MET A 149 21.47 -1.95 2.84
C MET A 149 20.36 -2.92 3.27
N SER A 150 19.94 -2.86 4.53
CA SER A 150 18.83 -3.70 5.03
C SER A 150 17.52 -3.39 4.32
N LEU A 151 17.19 -2.11 4.13
CA LEU A 151 16.00 -1.66 3.41
C LEU A 151 16.04 -2.07 1.94
N HIS A 152 17.18 -1.93 1.26
CA HIS A 152 17.37 -2.42 -0.10
C HIS A 152 17.04 -3.93 -0.19
N GLY A 153 17.63 -4.74 0.70
CA GLY A 153 17.42 -6.18 0.71
C GLY A 153 15.96 -6.59 0.90
N ILE A 154 15.28 -6.03 1.91
CA ILE A 154 13.88 -6.40 2.18
C ILE A 154 12.93 -5.94 1.07
N LEU A 155 13.16 -4.76 0.48
CA LEU A 155 12.39 -4.28 -0.67
C LEU A 155 12.60 -5.17 -1.90
N MET A 156 13.82 -5.62 -2.16
CA MET A 156 14.10 -6.49 -3.30
C MET A 156 13.49 -7.88 -3.17
N ILE A 157 13.49 -8.46 -1.97
CA ILE A 157 12.78 -9.72 -1.71
C ILE A 157 11.26 -9.52 -1.90
N ALA A 158 10.72 -8.43 -1.37
CA ALA A 158 9.30 -8.11 -1.54
C ALA A 158 8.93 -7.95 -3.02
N VAL A 159 9.75 -7.27 -3.83
CA VAL A 159 9.57 -7.15 -5.29
C VAL A 159 9.55 -8.51 -5.96
N ALA A 160 10.52 -9.39 -5.66
CA ALA A 160 10.57 -10.71 -6.29
C ALA A 160 9.29 -11.52 -6.02
N VAL A 161 8.84 -11.56 -4.76
CA VAL A 161 7.64 -12.30 -4.36
C VAL A 161 6.38 -11.67 -4.92
N ALA A 162 6.22 -10.35 -4.78
CA ALA A 162 4.98 -9.67 -5.14
C ALA A 162 4.79 -9.51 -6.64
N VAL A 163 5.86 -9.36 -7.44
CA VAL A 163 5.74 -9.36 -8.91
C VAL A 163 5.33 -10.73 -9.42
N VAL A 164 5.95 -11.80 -8.92
CA VAL A 164 5.69 -13.16 -9.38
C VAL A 164 4.35 -13.68 -8.88
N LEU A 165 4.14 -13.70 -7.56
CA LEU A 165 2.92 -14.26 -6.98
C LEU A 165 1.76 -13.27 -7.01
N GLY A 166 2.02 -12.01 -6.65
CA GLY A 166 0.99 -10.97 -6.60
C GLY A 166 0.60 -10.45 -7.99
N GLY A 167 1.58 -10.15 -8.85
CA GLY A 167 1.34 -9.60 -10.18
C GLY A 167 0.95 -10.65 -11.20
N LEU A 168 1.93 -11.47 -11.58
CA LEU A 168 1.76 -12.50 -12.60
C LEU A 168 0.81 -13.61 -12.15
N GLY A 169 0.90 -14.04 -10.89
CA GLY A 169 0.04 -15.06 -10.31
C GLY A 169 -1.44 -14.67 -10.40
N ASN A 170 -1.81 -13.49 -9.91
CA ASN A 170 -3.19 -13.01 -10.01
C ASN A 170 -3.66 -12.82 -11.45
N TYR A 171 -2.82 -12.28 -12.33
CA TYR A 171 -3.25 -11.98 -13.69
C TYR A 171 -3.38 -13.25 -14.54
N LEU A 172 -2.38 -14.12 -14.51
CA LEU A 172 -2.23 -15.21 -15.47
C LEU A 172 -2.85 -16.54 -14.99
N VAL A 173 -2.74 -16.89 -13.70
CA VAL A 173 -3.09 -18.24 -13.24
C VAL A 173 -4.57 -18.57 -13.50
N PRO A 174 -5.55 -17.71 -13.15
CA PRO A 174 -6.96 -18.00 -13.46
C PRO A 174 -7.22 -18.16 -14.96
N LEU A 175 -6.53 -17.37 -15.80
CA LEU A 175 -6.64 -17.46 -17.26
C LEU A 175 -6.08 -18.77 -17.81
N MET A 176 -4.93 -19.22 -17.29
CA MET A 176 -4.27 -20.46 -17.72
C MET A 176 -5.10 -21.70 -17.42
N ILE A 177 -5.84 -21.71 -16.30
CA ILE A 177 -6.70 -22.83 -15.90
C ILE A 177 -8.16 -22.68 -16.37
N GLY A 178 -8.49 -21.59 -17.09
CA GLY A 178 -9.85 -21.32 -17.55
C GLY A 178 -10.85 -20.98 -16.44
N ALA A 179 -10.36 -20.58 -15.26
CA ALA A 179 -11.21 -20.15 -14.15
C ALA A 179 -11.71 -18.71 -14.37
N ARG A 180 -12.90 -18.43 -13.84
CA ARG A 180 -13.49 -17.07 -13.90
C ARG A 180 -12.74 -16.07 -13.04
N ASP A 181 -12.25 -16.50 -11.87
CA ASP A 181 -11.61 -15.66 -10.85
C ASP A 181 -10.82 -16.52 -9.85
N MET A 182 -10.16 -15.90 -8.87
CA MET A 182 -9.50 -16.55 -7.73
C MET A 182 -10.52 -17.25 -6.81
N ALA A 183 -10.08 -18.29 -6.08
CA ALA A 183 -10.96 -19.04 -5.17
C ALA A 183 -11.61 -18.17 -4.07
N PHE A 184 -10.86 -17.17 -3.57
CA PHE A 184 -11.35 -16.19 -2.60
C PHE A 184 -11.11 -14.76 -3.09
N PRO A 185 -11.96 -14.21 -3.98
CA PRO A 185 -11.71 -12.92 -4.62
C PRO A 185 -11.58 -11.75 -3.63
N ARG A 186 -12.33 -11.78 -2.52
CA ARG A 186 -12.28 -10.73 -1.49
C ARG A 186 -11.00 -10.76 -0.67
N LEU A 187 -10.55 -11.95 -0.28
CA LEU A 187 -9.29 -12.09 0.44
C LEU A 187 -8.13 -11.73 -0.47
N ASN A 188 -8.22 -12.10 -1.75
CA ASN A 188 -7.25 -11.71 -2.74
C ASN A 188 -7.14 -10.18 -2.88
N ALA A 189 -8.27 -9.47 -3.00
CA ALA A 189 -8.30 -8.02 -3.00
C ALA A 189 -7.65 -7.42 -1.75
N LEU A 190 -7.95 -7.97 -0.57
CA LEU A 190 -7.35 -7.54 0.70
C LEU A 190 -5.82 -7.69 0.69
N THR A 191 -5.27 -8.78 0.15
CA THR A 191 -3.81 -9.01 0.15
C THR A 191 -3.04 -7.88 -0.52
N TYR A 192 -3.59 -7.27 -1.57
CA TYR A 192 -2.94 -6.13 -2.23
C TYR A 192 -2.92 -4.88 -1.34
N TRP A 193 -4.02 -4.59 -0.65
CA TRP A 193 -4.16 -3.38 0.16
C TRP A 193 -3.48 -3.44 1.53
N LEU A 194 -3.05 -4.63 1.96
CA LEU A 194 -2.23 -4.84 3.16
C LEU A 194 -0.74 -4.63 2.95
N VAL A 195 -0.30 -4.68 1.68
CA VAL A 195 1.09 -4.49 1.26
C VAL A 195 1.34 -3.01 1.01
#